data_AF-A0A536TN62-F1
#
_entry.id   AF-A0A536TN62-F1
#
_cell.length_a   1.000
_cell.length_b   1.000
_cell.length_c   1.000
_cell.angle_alpha   90.00
_cell.angle_beta   90.00
_cell.angle_gamma   90.00
#
_symmetry.space_group_name_H-M   'P 1'
#
loop_
_entity.id
_entity.type
_entity.pdbx_description
1 polymer ?
#
loop_
_entity_poly.entity_id
_entity_poly.type
_entity_poly.pdbx_seq_one_letter_code
_entity_poly.pdbx_strand_id
1 'polypeptide(L)'
;MKHSSTSCIRILALLGLASAFAADMPYAGQQTRAIKALSDQEVSDYVEGRGMGSSKAAELNHYPGPAHVLADSSRLQLTDRQKAETQSVFDAMSAVAKRSGAAIVAKEAELDALYAGGQAAPGAIKDLVTELARLQAEFRYAHLSAHLAMRTILTPEQISRYDEMRGYAAMAPSSSSSTEPAPAYQHVHH
;
A
#
# COMPACT_ATOMS: atom_id res chain seq x y z
N MET A 1 53.07 49.02 -23.82
CA MET A 1 53.03 48.00 -22.74
C MET A 1 52.82 48.70 -21.41
N LYS A 2 51.61 48.62 -20.84
CA LYS A 2 51.26 48.80 -19.41
C LYS A 2 49.74 48.64 -19.28
N HIS A 3 49.34 47.75 -18.38
CA HIS A 3 47.97 47.34 -18.10
C HIS A 3 47.14 48.47 -17.49
N SER A 4 45.81 48.43 -17.68
CA SER A 4 44.93 48.71 -16.55
C SER A 4 43.63 47.90 -16.61
N SER A 5 43.40 47.28 -15.47
CA SER A 5 42.36 46.33 -15.09
C SER A 5 40.97 46.98 -15.09
N THR A 6 39.94 46.27 -15.54
CA THR A 6 38.54 46.61 -15.20
C THR A 6 37.86 45.36 -14.65
N SER A 7 37.42 45.52 -13.41
CA SER A 7 36.84 44.53 -12.52
C SER A 7 35.47 44.07 -13.03
N CYS A 8 35.33 42.78 -13.37
CA CYS A 8 34.03 42.18 -13.59
C CYS A 8 33.43 41.78 -12.23
N ILE A 9 32.42 42.55 -11.83
CA ILE A 9 31.52 42.26 -10.72
C ILE A 9 30.95 40.85 -10.91
N ARG A 10 31.26 39.94 -9.97
CA ARG A 10 30.60 38.63 -9.89
C ARG A 10 29.21 38.83 -9.30
N ILE A 11 28.18 38.77 -10.14
CA ILE A 11 26.79 38.61 -9.71
C ILE A 11 26.66 37.18 -9.20
N LEU A 12 26.59 37.02 -7.87
CA LEU A 12 26.30 35.75 -7.22
C LEU A 12 24.79 35.49 -7.35
N ALA A 13 24.43 34.45 -8.09
CA ALA A 13 23.05 34.04 -8.30
C ALA A 13 22.38 33.60 -6.99
N LEU A 14 21.32 34.32 -6.60
CA LEU A 14 20.34 33.85 -5.61
C LEU A 14 19.37 32.87 -6.31
N LEU A 15 19.69 31.59 -6.32
CA LEU A 15 18.73 30.52 -6.61
C LEU A 15 18.74 29.53 -5.45
N GLY A 16 17.73 29.62 -4.58
CA GLY A 16 17.65 28.72 -3.42
C GLY A 16 16.41 28.84 -2.53
N LEU A 17 15.28 29.34 -3.04
CA LEU A 17 14.02 29.35 -2.28
C LEU A 17 12.85 28.89 -3.17
N ALA A 18 12.76 27.59 -3.43
CA ALA A 18 11.57 27.01 -4.08
C ALA A 18 11.20 25.62 -3.53
N SER A 19 11.62 25.25 -2.32
CA SER A 19 11.36 23.91 -1.77
C SER A 19 10.46 23.88 -0.52
N ALA A 20 9.74 24.96 -0.19
CA ALA A 20 8.92 25.02 1.03
C ALA A 20 7.40 25.19 0.80
N PHE A 21 6.92 25.57 -0.40
CA PHE A 21 5.49 25.85 -0.63
C PHE A 21 4.62 24.61 -0.90
N ALA A 22 5.21 23.43 -1.15
CA ALA A 22 4.44 22.21 -1.41
C ALA A 22 3.81 21.60 -0.14
N ALA A 23 4.25 22.02 1.06
CA ALA A 23 3.76 21.47 2.33
C ALA A 23 2.40 22.05 2.78
N ASP A 24 1.97 23.20 2.23
CA ASP A 24 0.81 23.93 2.77
C ASP A 24 -0.53 23.56 2.14
N MET A 25 -0.57 22.82 1.02
CA MET A 25 -1.81 22.52 0.29
C MET A 25 -1.89 21.06 -0.18
N PRO A 26 -2.09 20.09 0.73
CA PRO A 26 -2.03 18.66 0.42
C PRO A 26 -3.02 18.21 -0.66
N TYR A 27 -4.15 18.92 -0.82
CA TYR A 27 -5.19 18.59 -1.81
C TYR A 27 -5.08 19.37 -3.13
N ALA A 28 -4.21 20.38 -3.24
CA ALA A 28 -4.11 21.17 -4.45
C ALA A 28 -3.67 20.30 -5.65
N GLY A 29 -4.47 20.33 -6.71
CA GLY A 29 -4.29 19.50 -7.90
C GLY A 29 -5.04 18.17 -7.83
N GLN A 30 -5.44 17.68 -6.65
CA GLN A 30 -6.20 16.43 -6.54
C GLN A 30 -7.63 16.55 -7.06
N GLN A 31 -8.20 17.77 -7.10
CA GLN A 31 -9.53 18.03 -7.66
C GLN A 31 -9.65 17.68 -9.16
N THR A 32 -8.54 17.50 -9.87
CA THR A 32 -8.54 17.10 -11.29
C THR A 32 -8.54 15.58 -11.49
N ARG A 33 -8.40 14.77 -10.43
CA ARG A 33 -8.48 13.30 -10.52
C ARG A 33 -9.83 12.83 -11.07
N ALA A 34 -9.88 11.64 -11.67
CA ALA A 34 -11.14 11.08 -12.14
C ALA A 34 -12.11 10.78 -10.97
N ILE A 35 -11.60 10.24 -9.88
CA ILE A 35 -12.31 10.00 -8.61
C ILE A 35 -11.52 10.76 -7.54
N LYS A 36 -12.09 11.73 -6.82
CA LYS A 36 -11.27 12.65 -6.01
C LYS A 36 -10.59 11.94 -4.84
N ALA A 37 -11.29 10.95 -4.27
CA ALA A 37 -10.82 10.16 -3.14
C ALA A 37 -9.72 9.15 -3.50
N LEU A 38 -9.55 8.77 -4.78
CA LEU A 38 -8.60 7.73 -5.19
C LEU A 38 -7.57 8.27 -6.17
N SER A 39 -6.30 7.97 -5.93
CA SER A 39 -5.26 8.10 -6.96
C SER A 39 -5.43 7.04 -8.06
N ASP A 40 -4.84 7.30 -9.24
CA ASP A 40 -4.84 6.33 -10.34
C ASP A 40 -4.18 4.99 -9.94
N GLN A 41 -3.18 5.05 -9.05
CA GLN A 41 -2.53 3.87 -8.50
C GLN A 41 -3.49 3.07 -7.61
N GLU A 42 -4.24 3.72 -6.72
CA GLU A 42 -5.22 3.05 -5.86
C GLU A 42 -6.37 2.44 -6.69
N VAL A 43 -6.82 3.13 -7.74
CA VAL A 43 -7.79 2.57 -8.68
C VAL A 43 -7.24 1.29 -9.32
N SER A 44 -6.00 1.33 -9.83
CA SER A 44 -5.36 0.15 -10.40
C SER A 44 -5.15 -0.96 -9.36
N ASP A 45 -4.77 -0.61 -8.13
CA ASP A 45 -4.53 -1.56 -7.05
C ASP A 45 -5.81 -2.29 -6.66
N TYR A 46 -6.93 -1.57 -6.52
CA TYR A 46 -8.22 -2.19 -6.25
C TYR A 46 -8.68 -3.09 -7.40
N VAL A 47 -8.60 -2.62 -8.65
CA VAL A 47 -9.02 -3.40 -9.82
C VAL A 47 -8.19 -4.68 -9.96
N GLU A 48 -6.90 -4.62 -9.67
CA GLU A 48 -6.01 -5.79 -9.71
C GLU A 48 -6.01 -6.62 -8.42
N GLY A 49 -6.76 -6.21 -7.39
CA GLY A 49 -6.84 -6.91 -6.11
C GLY A 49 -5.52 -6.92 -5.34
N ARG A 50 -4.70 -5.87 -5.48
CA ARG A 50 -3.43 -5.74 -4.75
C ARG A 50 -3.69 -5.37 -3.30
N GLY A 51 -2.96 -5.98 -2.37
CA GLY A 51 -3.30 -5.91 -0.96
C GLY A 51 -3.27 -4.52 -0.32
N MET A 52 -2.53 -3.54 -0.86
CA MET A 52 -2.47 -2.15 -0.34
C MET A 52 -2.25 -2.06 1.19
N GLY A 53 -1.55 -3.03 1.78
CA GLY A 53 -1.34 -3.12 3.22
C GLY A 53 -2.47 -3.77 4.04
N SER A 54 -3.55 -4.25 3.40
CA SER A 54 -4.70 -4.92 4.02
C SER A 54 -4.33 -6.09 4.94
N SER A 55 -3.24 -6.80 4.62
CA SER A 55 -2.73 -7.94 5.41
C SER A 55 -1.51 -7.63 6.29
N LYS A 56 -1.09 -6.36 6.45
CA LYS A 56 0.09 -6.01 7.26
C LYS A 56 0.02 -6.60 8.67
N ALA A 57 -1.17 -6.61 9.29
CA ALA A 57 -1.37 -7.20 10.61
C ALA A 57 -1.04 -8.70 10.65
N ALA A 58 -1.30 -9.44 9.57
CA ALA A 58 -0.96 -10.85 9.49
C ALA A 58 0.52 -11.04 9.10
N GLU A 59 0.96 -10.37 8.03
CA GLU A 59 2.33 -10.49 7.50
C GLU A 59 3.38 -10.17 8.58
N LEU A 60 3.23 -9.05 9.28
CA LEU A 60 4.18 -8.61 10.32
C LEU A 60 4.07 -9.38 11.63
N ASN A 61 3.12 -10.33 11.73
CA ASN A 61 2.97 -11.24 12.86
C ASN A 61 3.18 -12.71 12.45
N HIS A 62 4.05 -12.94 11.46
CA HIS A 62 4.52 -14.28 11.06
C HIS A 62 3.40 -15.15 10.44
N TYR A 63 2.54 -14.54 9.64
CA TYR A 63 1.59 -15.25 8.78
C TYR A 63 1.98 -15.00 7.32
N PRO A 64 2.58 -15.98 6.63
CA PRO A 64 3.06 -15.76 5.26
C PRO A 64 1.94 -15.40 4.26
N GLY A 65 2.25 -14.54 3.30
CA GLY A 65 1.35 -14.21 2.19
C GLY A 65 1.47 -15.23 1.04
N PRO A 66 0.35 -15.74 0.47
CA PRO A 66 0.39 -16.83 -0.51
C PRO A 66 1.15 -16.48 -1.79
N ALA A 67 1.08 -15.22 -2.26
CA ALA A 67 1.82 -14.77 -3.44
C ALA A 67 3.35 -14.92 -3.26
N HIS A 68 3.85 -14.52 -2.09
CA HIS A 68 5.27 -14.62 -1.76
C HIS A 68 5.69 -16.08 -1.55
N VAL A 69 4.84 -16.87 -0.90
CA VAL A 69 5.06 -18.31 -0.70
C VAL A 69 5.19 -19.05 -2.04
N LEU A 70 4.33 -18.73 -3.03
CA LEU A 70 4.42 -19.30 -4.38
C LEU A 70 5.72 -18.88 -5.08
N ALA A 71 6.06 -17.59 -5.03
CA ALA A 71 7.27 -17.04 -5.63
C ALA A 71 8.55 -17.70 -5.07
N ASP A 72 8.55 -18.02 -3.78
CA ASP A 72 9.67 -18.65 -3.08
C ASP A 72 9.53 -20.17 -2.90
N SER A 73 8.64 -20.81 -3.66
CA SER A 73 8.27 -22.22 -3.47
C SER A 73 9.46 -23.20 -3.47
N SER A 74 10.49 -22.95 -4.28
CA SER A 74 11.71 -23.76 -4.31
C SER A 74 12.57 -23.59 -3.06
N ARG A 75 12.71 -22.35 -2.56
CA ARG A 75 13.51 -22.01 -1.37
C ARG A 75 12.83 -22.49 -0.08
N LEU A 76 11.51 -22.44 -0.05
CA LEU A 76 10.67 -23.01 1.01
C LEU A 76 10.50 -24.53 0.90
N GLN A 77 11.00 -25.14 -0.19
CA GLN A 77 10.90 -26.57 -0.46
C GLN A 77 9.45 -27.07 -0.33
N LEU A 78 8.50 -26.33 -0.91
CA LEU A 78 7.09 -26.71 -0.86
C LEU A 78 6.88 -28.05 -1.55
N THR A 79 6.13 -28.93 -0.89
CA THR A 79 5.63 -30.16 -1.52
C THR A 79 4.64 -29.80 -2.64
N ASP A 80 4.41 -30.71 -3.58
CA ASP A 80 3.44 -30.46 -4.65
C ASP A 80 2.02 -30.26 -4.11
N ARG A 81 1.70 -30.92 -2.99
CA ARG A 81 0.47 -30.68 -2.24
C ARG A 81 0.40 -29.26 -1.70
N GLN A 82 1.44 -28.79 -1.02
CA GLN A 82 1.48 -27.42 -0.50
C GLN A 82 1.39 -26.38 -1.62
N LYS A 83 2.06 -26.58 -2.75
CA LYS A 83 1.95 -25.68 -3.91
C LYS A 83 0.51 -25.61 -4.42
N ALA A 84 -0.16 -26.75 -4.58
CA ALA A 84 -1.54 -26.81 -5.05
C ALA A 84 -2.50 -26.13 -4.06
N GLU A 85 -2.36 -26.40 -2.76
CA GLU A 85 -3.18 -25.77 -1.72
C GLU A 85 -2.92 -24.25 -1.64
N THR A 86 -1.66 -23.81 -1.70
CA THR A 86 -1.32 -22.37 -1.74
C THR A 86 -1.87 -21.68 -2.99
N GLN A 87 -1.77 -22.31 -4.17
CA GLN A 87 -2.32 -21.76 -5.40
C GLN A 87 -3.84 -21.59 -5.29
N SER A 88 -4.55 -22.59 -4.77
CA SER A 88 -5.99 -22.50 -4.54
C SER A 88 -6.36 -21.35 -3.59
N VAL A 89 -5.58 -21.12 -2.53
CA VAL A 89 -5.80 -19.99 -1.62
C VAL A 89 -5.53 -18.66 -2.32
N PHE A 90 -4.45 -18.56 -3.09
CA PHE A 90 -4.13 -17.36 -3.85
C PHE A 90 -5.24 -17.00 -4.85
N ASP A 91 -5.71 -17.98 -5.63
CA ASP A 91 -6.74 -17.76 -6.65
C ASP A 91 -8.06 -17.33 -6.03
N ALA A 92 -8.48 -17.98 -4.94
CA ALA A 92 -9.70 -17.62 -4.23
C ALA A 92 -9.63 -16.20 -3.65
N MET A 93 -8.52 -15.85 -2.99
CA MET A 93 -8.30 -14.50 -2.46
C MET A 93 -8.27 -13.45 -3.57
N SER A 94 -7.56 -13.71 -4.67
CA SER A 94 -7.45 -12.78 -5.81
C SER A 94 -8.82 -12.55 -6.46
N ALA A 95 -9.62 -13.60 -6.63
CA ALA A 95 -10.98 -13.49 -7.19
C ALA A 95 -11.90 -12.61 -6.34
N VAL A 96 -11.84 -12.75 -5.01
CA VAL A 96 -12.62 -11.89 -4.10
C VAL A 96 -12.08 -10.46 -4.12
N ALA A 97 -10.77 -10.27 -3.99
CA ALA A 97 -10.15 -8.94 -3.95
C ALA A 97 -10.40 -8.13 -5.23
N LYS A 98 -10.29 -8.74 -6.40
CA LYS A 98 -10.59 -8.07 -7.68
C LYS A 98 -12.06 -7.68 -7.80
N ARG A 99 -12.98 -8.58 -7.42
CA ARG A 99 -14.42 -8.30 -7.47
C ARG A 99 -14.81 -7.17 -6.53
N SER A 100 -14.42 -7.25 -5.25
CA SER A 100 -14.76 -6.21 -4.28
C SER A 100 -14.01 -4.90 -4.56
N GLY A 101 -12.75 -4.96 -5.01
CA GLY A 101 -11.98 -3.79 -5.41
C GLY A 101 -12.60 -3.02 -6.57
N ALA A 102 -13.02 -3.71 -7.64
CA ALA A 102 -13.75 -3.07 -8.74
C ALA A 102 -15.07 -2.43 -8.27
N ALA A 103 -15.79 -3.07 -7.34
CA ALA A 103 -17.01 -2.52 -6.77
C ALA A 103 -16.73 -1.30 -5.87
N ILE A 104 -15.63 -1.27 -5.11
CA ILE A 104 -15.18 -0.10 -4.34
C ILE A 104 -14.95 1.08 -5.29
N VAL A 105 -14.17 0.90 -6.35
CA VAL A 105 -13.89 1.96 -7.33
C VAL A 105 -15.18 2.51 -7.94
N ALA A 106 -16.12 1.64 -8.31
CA ALA A 106 -17.41 2.06 -8.85
C ALA A 106 -18.24 2.86 -7.84
N LYS A 107 -18.25 2.46 -6.57
CA LYS A 107 -18.98 3.17 -5.51
C LYS A 107 -18.32 4.51 -5.14
N GLU A 108 -17.00 4.59 -5.12
CA GLU A 108 -16.29 5.86 -4.94
C GLU A 108 -16.57 6.82 -6.10
N ALA A 109 -16.66 6.33 -7.34
CA ALA A 109 -17.06 7.15 -8.48
C ALA A 109 -18.52 7.65 -8.37
N GLU A 110 -19.44 6.80 -7.90
CA GLU A 110 -20.84 7.18 -7.63
C GLU A 110 -20.92 8.26 -6.54
N LEU A 111 -20.14 8.11 -5.46
CA LEU A 111 -20.06 9.09 -4.37
C LEU A 111 -19.54 10.44 -4.88
N ASP A 112 -18.45 10.43 -5.64
CA ASP A 112 -17.86 11.61 -6.26
C ASP A 112 -18.88 12.35 -7.13
N ALA A 113 -19.60 11.61 -7.99
CA ALA A 113 -20.60 12.17 -8.90
C ALA A 113 -21.77 12.85 -8.16
N LEU A 114 -22.26 12.27 -7.05
CA LEU A 114 -23.33 12.87 -6.24
C LEU A 114 -22.91 14.21 -5.63
N TYR A 115 -21.68 14.32 -5.14
CA TYR A 115 -21.15 15.59 -4.64
C TYR A 115 -20.88 16.59 -5.77
N ALA A 116 -20.24 16.16 -6.85
CA ALA A 116 -19.88 17.01 -7.98
C ALA A 116 -21.13 17.61 -8.67
N GLY A 117 -22.23 16.85 -8.74
CA GLY A 117 -23.49 17.32 -9.31
C GLY A 117 -24.42 18.03 -8.32
N GLY A 118 -24.08 18.08 -7.02
CA GLY A 118 -24.92 18.71 -6.00
C GLY A 118 -26.17 17.91 -5.60
N GLN A 119 -26.19 16.59 -5.85
CA GLN A 119 -27.28 15.68 -5.47
C GLN A 119 -27.00 14.88 -4.20
N ALA A 120 -25.94 15.21 -3.46
CA ALA A 120 -25.56 14.53 -2.22
C ALA A 120 -26.61 14.72 -1.10
N ALA A 121 -27.60 13.83 -1.05
CA ALA A 121 -28.61 13.78 0.00
C ALA A 121 -28.14 12.92 1.18
N PRO A 122 -28.39 13.32 2.46
CA PRO A 122 -27.86 12.62 3.62
C PRO A 122 -28.15 11.10 3.67
N GLY A 123 -29.35 10.68 3.26
CA GLY A 123 -29.72 9.26 3.22
C GLY A 123 -28.91 8.48 2.17
N ALA A 124 -28.84 9.01 0.94
CA ALA A 124 -28.09 8.38 -0.15
C ALA A 124 -26.60 8.25 0.18
N ILE A 125 -26.00 9.28 0.79
CA ILE A 125 -24.59 9.25 1.21
C ILE A 125 -24.38 8.20 2.31
N LYS A 126 -25.29 8.12 3.30
CA LYS A 126 -25.21 7.12 4.36
C LYS A 126 -25.26 5.69 3.80
N ASP A 127 -26.18 5.43 2.87
CA ASP A 127 -26.34 4.10 2.27
C ASP A 127 -25.10 3.72 1.44
N LEU A 128 -24.59 4.66 0.63
CA LEU A 128 -23.42 4.44 -0.21
C LEU A 128 -22.16 4.16 0.64
N VAL A 129 -21.88 4.99 1.65
CA VAL A 129 -20.73 4.79 2.55
C VAL A 129 -20.85 3.49 3.35
N THR A 130 -22.07 3.07 3.71
CA THR A 130 -22.30 1.77 4.37
C THR A 130 -21.92 0.61 3.44
N GLU A 131 -22.30 0.69 2.17
CA GLU A 131 -21.93 -0.33 1.18
C GLU A 131 -20.43 -0.32 0.88
N LEU A 132 -19.79 0.85 0.78
CA LEU A 132 -18.33 0.97 0.68
C LEU A 132 -17.62 0.27 1.84
N ALA A 133 -18.06 0.51 3.09
CA ALA A 133 -17.48 -0.12 4.26
C ALA A 133 -17.63 -1.65 4.22
N ARG A 134 -18.78 -2.16 3.75
CA ARG A 134 -19.01 -3.60 3.57
C ARG A 134 -18.04 -4.20 2.53
N LEU A 135 -17.85 -3.53 1.39
CA LEU A 135 -16.93 -3.96 0.33
C LEU A 135 -15.47 -3.91 0.77
N GLN A 136 -15.06 -2.86 1.49
CA GLN A 136 -13.73 -2.73 2.07
C GLN A 136 -13.46 -3.83 3.11
N ALA A 137 -14.46 -4.20 3.92
CA ALA A 137 -14.35 -5.32 4.84
C ALA A 137 -14.15 -6.64 4.09
N GLU A 138 -14.91 -6.89 3.02
CA GLU A 138 -14.77 -8.07 2.15
C GLU A 138 -13.37 -8.15 1.52
N PHE A 139 -12.88 -7.04 0.96
CA PHE A 139 -11.54 -6.91 0.39
C PHE A 139 -10.45 -7.23 1.43
N ARG A 140 -10.49 -6.57 2.59
CA ARG A 140 -9.49 -6.76 3.65
C ARG A 140 -9.54 -8.18 4.23
N TYR A 141 -10.72 -8.73 4.41
CA TYR A 141 -10.90 -10.10 4.90
C TYR A 141 -10.34 -11.14 3.93
N ALA A 142 -10.49 -10.96 2.62
CA ALA A 142 -9.91 -11.86 1.62
C ALA A 142 -8.39 -11.97 1.78
N HIS A 143 -7.70 -10.85 1.96
CA HIS A 143 -6.26 -10.85 2.22
C HIS A 143 -5.90 -11.49 3.57
N LEU A 144 -6.56 -11.10 4.67
CA LEU A 144 -6.24 -11.64 6.00
C LEU A 144 -6.52 -13.15 6.10
N SER A 145 -7.64 -13.63 5.56
CA SER A 145 -8.00 -15.05 5.56
C SER A 145 -7.01 -15.90 4.77
N ALA A 146 -6.47 -15.37 3.66
CA ALA A 146 -5.43 -16.06 2.91
C ALA A 146 -4.14 -16.26 3.72
N HIS A 147 -3.74 -15.25 4.50
CA HIS A 147 -2.61 -15.36 5.42
C HIS A 147 -2.88 -16.37 6.56
N LEU A 148 -4.11 -16.43 7.09
CA LEU A 148 -4.50 -17.46 8.07
C LEU A 148 -4.34 -18.87 7.49
N ALA A 149 -4.78 -19.09 6.25
CA ALA A 149 -4.65 -20.38 5.58
C ALA A 149 -3.18 -20.78 5.34
N MET A 150 -2.28 -19.83 5.08
CA MET A 150 -0.85 -20.15 4.94
C MET A 150 -0.25 -20.73 6.21
N ARG A 151 -0.70 -20.27 7.37
CA ARG A 151 -0.25 -20.81 8.65
C ARG A 151 -0.71 -22.26 8.90
N THR A 152 -1.76 -22.72 8.22
CA THR A 152 -2.21 -24.11 8.28
C THR A 152 -1.52 -25.01 7.25
N ILE A 153 -1.07 -24.43 6.13
CA ILE A 153 -0.46 -25.18 5.00
C ILE A 153 1.05 -25.37 5.21
N LEU A 154 1.74 -24.38 5.75
CA LEU A 154 3.19 -24.39 5.92
C LEU A 154 3.59 -25.02 7.26
N THR A 155 4.75 -25.68 7.28
CA THR A 155 5.35 -26.16 8.53
C THR A 155 5.97 -25.00 9.32
N PRO A 156 6.17 -25.14 10.64
CA PRO A 156 6.88 -24.14 11.43
C PRO A 156 8.26 -23.77 10.88
N GLU A 157 9.01 -24.74 10.35
CA GLU A 157 10.33 -24.53 9.75
C GLU A 157 10.25 -23.71 8.46
N GLN A 158 9.22 -23.94 7.64
CA GLN A 158 8.98 -23.16 6.43
C GLN A 158 8.58 -21.72 6.77
N ILE A 159 7.78 -21.51 7.82
CA ILE A 159 7.42 -20.17 8.30
C ILE A 159 8.67 -19.44 8.82
N SER A 160 9.52 -20.10 9.63
CA SER A 160 10.79 -19.52 10.09
C SER A 160 11.68 -19.11 8.92
N ARG A 161 11.82 -19.98 7.90
CA ARG A 161 12.61 -19.65 6.70
C ARG A 161 11.99 -18.51 5.90
N TYR A 162 10.67 -18.47 5.76
CA TYR A 162 9.99 -17.35 5.15
C TYR A 162 10.31 -16.04 5.88
N ASP A 163 10.22 -16.02 7.21
CA ASP A 163 10.51 -14.84 8.01
C ASP A 163 11.96 -14.36 7.87
N GLU A 164 12.93 -15.28 7.84
CA GLU A 164 14.33 -14.96 7.55
C GLU A 164 14.48 -14.31 6.16
N MET A 165 13.84 -14.89 5.15
CA MET A 165 13.88 -14.38 3.78
C MET A 165 13.23 -13.01 3.63
N ARG A 166 12.28 -12.68 4.51
CA ARG A 166 11.59 -11.38 4.53
C ARG A 166 12.24 -10.37 5.47
N GLY A 167 13.27 -10.76 6.22
CA GLY A 167 13.92 -9.89 7.21
C GLY A 167 13.08 -9.65 8.46
N TYR A 168 12.14 -10.55 8.76
CA TYR A 168 11.30 -10.52 9.96
C TYR A 168 11.90 -11.30 11.13
N ALA A 169 12.91 -12.15 10.85
CA ALA A 169 13.71 -12.75 11.91
C ALA A 169 14.31 -11.62 12.76
N ALA A 170 14.09 -11.67 14.08
CA ALA A 170 14.67 -10.70 14.99
C ALA A 170 16.18 -10.64 14.75
N MET A 171 16.69 -9.46 14.40
CA MET A 171 18.12 -9.21 14.49
C MET A 171 18.47 -9.47 15.96
N ALA A 172 19.26 -10.51 16.24
CA ALA A 172 19.90 -10.61 17.55
C ALA A 172 20.54 -9.23 17.81
N PRO A 173 20.33 -8.59 18.97
CA PRO A 173 20.81 -7.24 19.19
C PRO A 173 22.32 -7.22 18.96
N SER A 174 22.74 -6.65 17.83
CA SER A 174 24.13 -6.29 17.61
C SER A 174 24.45 -5.23 18.65
N SER A 175 25.34 -5.57 19.57
CA SER A 175 25.90 -4.64 20.55
C SER A 175 26.74 -3.57 19.83
N SER A 176 26.08 -2.63 19.19
CA SER A 176 26.66 -1.39 18.70
C SER A 176 25.59 -0.31 18.80
N SER A 177 25.56 0.33 19.98
CA SER A 177 24.74 1.50 20.25
C SER A 177 25.11 2.63 19.29
N SER A 178 24.24 2.90 18.33
CA SER A 178 24.21 4.17 17.61
C SER A 178 22.78 4.68 17.71
N THR A 179 22.58 5.68 18.58
CA THR A 179 21.30 6.37 18.73
C THR A 179 21.00 7.10 17.44
N GLU A 180 19.98 6.66 16.70
CA GLU A 180 19.41 7.38 15.57
C GLU A 180 17.95 7.74 15.90
N PRO A 181 17.49 8.97 15.65
CA PRO A 181 16.15 9.40 16.04
C PRO A 181 15.08 8.73 15.17
N ALA A 182 13.93 8.47 15.79
CA ALA A 182 12.80 7.76 15.19
C ALA A 182 12.33 8.38 13.85
N PRO A 183 11.92 7.56 12.86
CA PRO A 183 11.35 8.08 11.63
C PRO A 183 9.99 8.73 11.92
N ALA A 184 9.76 9.88 11.29
CA ALA A 184 8.47 10.55 11.28
C ALA A 184 7.43 9.62 10.64
N TYR A 185 6.39 9.29 11.40
CA TYR A 185 5.20 8.62 10.88
C TYR A 185 4.55 9.51 9.82
N GLN A 186 4.72 9.16 8.55
CA GLN A 186 3.90 9.71 7.46
C GLN A 186 2.90 8.64 7.02
N HIS A 187 2.03 8.26 7.97
CA HIS A 187 0.78 7.58 7.65
C HIS A 187 -0.31 8.64 7.51
N VAL A 188 -0.38 9.23 6.33
CA VAL A 188 -1.55 9.99 5.92
C VAL A 188 -2.50 8.98 5.28
N HIS A 189 -3.28 8.29 6.12
CA HIS A 189 -4.55 7.76 5.67
C HIS A 189 -5.52 8.94 5.66
N HIS A 190 -5.93 9.34 4.48
CA HIS A 190 -7.12 10.15 4.26
C HIS A 190 -8.12 9.26 3.53
#